data_AF-A0A1Q3HUM1-F1
#
_entry.id   AF-A0A1Q3HUM1-F1
#
_cell.length_a   1.000
_cell.length_b   1.000
_cell.length_c   1.000
_cell.angle_alpha   90.00
_cell.angle_beta   90.00
_cell.angle_gamma   90.00
#
_symmetry.space_group_name_H-M   'P 1'
#
loop_
_entity.id
_entity.type
_entity.pdbx_description
1 polymer ?
#
loop_
_entity_poly.entity_id
_entity_poly.type
_entity_poly.pdbx_seq_one_letter_code
_entity_poly.pdbx_strand_id
1 'polypeptide(L)'
;MQVEGCGSPLRGARTGPDGRFVFRQLSGERFRLSVLNGYDELSSPRGEDGRIQVTPGMMDLRLVLDRKILILGEILRADGSPITGFQVNGVPLADDEGRLLMILPREEMLRLQLSAPGFKPVQRTVAAQEVEQVDLGTITLVPEG
;
A
#
# COMPACT_ATOMS: atom_id res chain seq x y z
N MET A 1 12.07 4.41 4.64
CA MET A 1 12.34 2.96 4.64
C MET A 1 13.23 2.56 5.81
N GLN A 2 12.73 1.65 6.64
CA GLN A 2 13.47 0.96 7.70
C GLN A 2 13.61 -0.51 7.30
N VAL A 3 14.79 -1.08 7.51
CA VAL A 3 15.06 -2.49 7.26
C VAL A 3 15.39 -3.15 8.58
N GLU A 4 14.74 -4.26 8.92
CA GLU A 4 14.94 -4.97 10.18
C GLU A 4 15.57 -6.33 9.93
N GLY A 5 16.62 -6.64 10.71
CA GLY A 5 17.20 -7.96 10.80
C GLY A 5 16.69 -8.72 12.03
N CYS A 6 16.18 -9.94 11.86
CA CYS A 6 15.90 -10.81 13.02
C CYS A 6 17.21 -11.32 13.65
N GLY A 7 17.48 -10.83 14.85
CA GLY A 7 18.52 -11.26 15.80
C GLY A 7 18.39 -10.37 17.03
N SER A 8 18.57 -10.88 18.25
CA SER A 8 18.46 -10.04 19.46
C SER A 8 19.74 -9.21 19.66
N PRO A 9 19.65 -7.89 19.92
CA PRO A 9 18.45 -7.04 19.80
C PRO A 9 18.11 -6.74 18.34
N LEU A 10 16.82 -6.53 18.03
CA LEU A 10 16.33 -6.10 16.72
C LEU A 10 17.14 -4.89 16.24
N ARG A 11 18.04 -5.11 15.28
CA ARG A 11 18.81 -4.03 14.66
C ARG A 11 18.06 -3.59 13.43
N GLY A 12 17.50 -2.38 13.49
CA GLY A 12 16.97 -1.67 12.33
C GLY A 12 18.05 -0.79 11.70
N ALA A 13 18.04 -0.67 10.37
CA ALA A 13 18.83 0.32 9.65
C ALA A 13 17.90 1.21 8.81
N ARG A 14 18.16 2.52 8.80
CA ARG A 14 17.51 3.44 7.86
C ARG A 14 18.31 3.45 6.56
N THR A 15 17.59 3.49 5.44
CA THR A 15 18.19 3.69 4.13
C THR A 15 18.61 5.14 3.97
N GLY A 16 19.85 5.36 3.53
CA GLY A 16 20.40 6.66 3.21
C GLY A 16 19.82 7.24 1.91
N PRO A 17 20.12 8.53 1.60
CA PRO A 17 19.64 9.20 0.39
C PRO A 17 20.10 8.52 -0.92
N ASP A 18 21.19 7.76 -0.87
CA ASP A 18 21.76 6.99 -1.97
C ASP A 18 21.09 5.60 -2.13
N GLY A 19 20.05 5.31 -1.35
CA GLY A 19 19.35 4.02 -1.40
C GLY A 19 20.09 2.88 -0.69
N ARG A 20 21.19 3.16 0.03
CA ARG A 20 21.99 2.14 0.72
C ARG A 20 21.71 2.10 2.23
N PHE A 21 21.93 0.94 2.83
CA PHE A 21 21.86 0.75 4.29
C PHE A 21 23.00 -0.17 4.72
N VAL A 22 23.42 -0.06 5.98
CA VAL A 22 24.49 -0.90 6.54
C VAL A 22 24.07 -1.40 7.92
N PHE A 23 24.10 -2.72 8.09
CA PHE A 23 24.00 -3.33 9.41
C PHE A 23 25.40 -3.55 9.98
N ARG A 24 25.70 -2.94 11.12
CA ARG A 24 26.98 -3.12 11.81
C ARG A 24 26.86 -4.20 12.87
N GLN A 25 27.92 -5.00 13.01
CA GLN A 25 28.07 -6.04 14.03
C GLN A 25 26.96 -7.11 14.00
N LEU A 26 26.63 -7.62 12.80
CA LEU A 26 25.78 -8.81 12.69
C LEU A 26 26.61 -10.04 13.06
N SER A 27 26.25 -10.70 14.15
CA SER A 27 26.83 -11.98 14.60
C SER A 27 25.82 -13.11 14.42
N GLY A 28 26.16 -14.14 13.64
CA GLY A 28 25.27 -15.25 13.30
C GLY A 28 25.47 -15.73 11.87
N GLU A 29 24.99 -16.91 11.54
CA GLU A 29 25.20 -17.56 10.23
C GLU A 29 24.13 -17.21 9.20
N ARG A 30 22.92 -16.87 9.65
CA ARG A 30 21.77 -16.54 8.80
C ARG A 30 20.89 -15.51 9.47
N PHE A 31 20.45 -14.53 8.70
CA PHE A 31 19.51 -13.51 9.13
C PHE A 31 18.30 -13.48 8.21
N ARG A 32 17.21 -12.97 8.75
CA ARG A 32 16.00 -12.66 7.98
C ARG A 32 15.82 -11.16 7.95
N LEU A 33 15.61 -10.65 6.74
CA LEU A 33 15.47 -9.24 6.46
C LEU A 33 14.02 -8.93 6.10
N SER A 34 13.46 -7.91 6.76
CA SER A 34 12.18 -7.31 6.40
C SER A 34 12.36 -5.82 6.12
N VAL A 35 11.53 -5.28 5.23
CA VAL A 35 11.52 -3.86 4.88
C VAL A 35 10.19 -3.26 5.28
N LEU A 36 10.23 -2.10 5.92
CA LEU A 36 9.09 -1.28 6.30
C LEU A 36 9.19 0.06 5.55
N ASN A 37 8.25 0.33 4.65
CA ASN A 37 8.16 1.61 3.96
C ASN A 37 6.69 1.95 3.61
N GLY A 38 5.96 2.53 4.56
CA GLY A 38 4.54 2.81 4.38
C GLY A 38 3.78 1.54 4.00
N TYR A 39 3.08 1.59 2.87
CA TYR A 39 2.33 0.46 2.30
C TYR A 39 3.11 -0.34 1.25
N ASP A 40 4.35 0.04 0.93
CA ASP A 40 5.12 -0.61 -0.12
C ASP A 40 5.41 -2.07 0.20
N GLU A 41 5.41 -2.92 -0.83
CA GLU A 41 5.64 -4.35 -0.71
C GLU A 41 6.98 -4.74 -1.33
N LEU A 42 7.67 -5.73 -0.73
CA LEU A 42 8.88 -6.30 -1.32
C LEU A 42 8.55 -7.15 -2.56
N SER A 43 9.09 -6.72 -3.70
CA SER A 43 9.05 -7.44 -4.97
C SER A 43 10.17 -8.49 -5.09
N SER A 44 11.24 -8.34 -4.30
CA SER A 44 12.39 -9.25 -4.33
C SER A 44 11.99 -10.69 -3.94
N PRO A 45 12.74 -11.71 -4.41
CA PRO A 45 12.51 -13.10 -3.99
C PRO A 45 12.57 -13.25 -2.48
N ARG A 46 11.55 -13.90 -1.91
CA ARG A 46 11.40 -14.15 -0.47
C ARG A 46 11.51 -15.65 -0.20
N GLY A 47 12.01 -16.00 0.98
CA GLY A 47 11.85 -17.35 1.51
C GLY A 47 10.38 -17.64 1.83
N GLU A 48 10.07 -18.89 2.18
CA GLU A 48 8.71 -19.33 2.50
C GLU A 48 8.02 -18.49 3.60
N ASP A 49 8.79 -17.87 4.49
CA ASP A 49 8.27 -17.01 5.56
C ASP A 49 8.06 -15.54 5.16
N GLY A 50 8.14 -15.24 3.85
CA GLY A 50 7.93 -13.89 3.30
C GLY A 50 9.08 -12.92 3.60
N ARG A 51 10.20 -13.39 4.14
CA ARG A 51 11.40 -12.58 4.44
C ARG A 51 12.54 -12.94 3.50
N ILE A 52 13.48 -12.02 3.36
CA ILE A 52 14.68 -12.27 2.57
C ILE A 52 15.72 -12.91 3.48
N GLN A 53 16.24 -14.08 3.10
CA GLN A 53 17.31 -14.74 3.83
C GLN A 53 18.66 -14.18 3.39
N VAL A 54 19.48 -13.75 4.35
CA VAL A 54 20.82 -13.20 4.09
C VAL A 54 21.86 -13.87 4.98
N THR A 55 23.09 -13.95 4.51
CA THR A 55 24.24 -14.49 5.25
C THR A 55 25.36 -13.44 5.36
N PRO A 56 26.25 -13.53 6.37
CA PRO A 56 27.42 -12.66 6.44
C PRO A 56 28.23 -12.70 5.13
N GLY A 57 28.66 -11.54 4.65
CA GLY A 57 29.49 -11.43 3.44
C GLY A 57 28.72 -11.53 2.11
N MET A 58 27.39 -11.71 2.14
CA MET A 58 26.56 -11.61 0.94
C MET A 58 26.67 -10.20 0.35
N MET A 59 27.13 -10.12 -0.90
CA MET A 59 27.21 -8.88 -1.69
C MET A 59 26.03 -8.80 -2.66
N ASP A 60 25.80 -7.62 -3.24
CA ASP A 60 24.82 -7.38 -4.32
C ASP A 60 23.35 -7.65 -3.97
N LEU A 61 22.98 -7.59 -2.69
CA LEU A 61 21.57 -7.66 -2.30
C LEU A 61 20.81 -6.43 -2.81
N ARG A 62 19.91 -6.64 -3.78
CA ARG A 62 18.98 -5.63 -4.27
C ARG A 62 17.58 -5.86 -3.72
N LEU A 63 17.10 -4.88 -2.96
CA LEU A 63 15.74 -4.82 -2.46
C LEU A 63 14.92 -3.95 -3.41
N VAL A 64 13.95 -4.56 -4.09
CA VAL A 64 13.01 -3.83 -4.95
C VAL A 64 11.67 -3.80 -4.23
N LEU A 65 11.08 -2.60 -4.18
CA LEU A 65 9.76 -2.36 -3.61
C LEU A 65 8.77 -2.00 -4.70
N ASP A 66 7.60 -2.61 -4.67
CA ASP A 66 6.44 -2.17 -5.43
C ASP A 66 5.78 -1.04 -4.64
N ARG A 67 5.87 0.16 -5.19
CA ARG A 67 5.28 1.34 -4.57
C ARG A 67 3.77 1.19 -4.49
N LYS A 68 3.22 1.47 -3.33
CA LYS A 68 1.76 1.51 -3.12
C LYS A 68 1.30 2.94 -2.80
N ILE A 69 0.00 3.11 -2.83
CA ILE A 69 -0.68 4.35 -2.48
C ILE A 69 -1.99 4.03 -1.76
N LEU A 70 -2.30 4.82 -0.72
CA LEU A 70 -3.57 4.75 0.00
C LEU A 70 -4.60 5.68 -0.65
N ILE A 71 -5.77 5.14 -1.00
CA ILE A 71 -6.92 5.90 -1.46
C ILE A 71 -7.95 5.95 -0.34
N LEU A 72 -8.35 7.16 0.03
CA LEU A 72 -9.39 7.44 1.02
C LEU A 72 -10.60 8.14 0.37
N GLY A 73 -11.75 8.07 1.03
CA GLY A 73 -12.93 8.87 0.71
C GLY A 73 -14.17 8.40 1.46
N GLU A 74 -15.31 9.02 1.18
CA GLU A 74 -16.61 8.63 1.72
C GLU A 74 -17.62 8.51 0.59
N ILE A 75 -18.41 7.43 0.59
CA ILE A 75 -19.40 7.14 -0.46
C ILE A 75 -20.80 7.33 0.13
N LEU A 76 -21.47 8.40 -0.30
CA LEU A 76 -22.78 8.80 0.23
C LEU A 76 -23.87 8.77 -0.84
N ARG A 77 -25.13 8.67 -0.40
CA ARG A 77 -26.31 8.97 -1.19
C ARG A 77 -26.55 10.47 -1.25
N ALA A 78 -27.43 10.90 -2.16
CA ALA A 78 -27.83 12.31 -2.30
C ALA A 78 -28.47 12.91 -1.03
N ASP A 79 -29.09 12.08 -0.18
CA ASP A 79 -29.65 12.49 1.11
C ASP A 79 -28.61 12.56 2.24
N GLY A 80 -27.34 12.28 1.95
CA GLY A 80 -26.23 12.27 2.90
C GLY A 80 -26.05 10.96 3.68
N SER A 81 -26.92 9.96 3.49
CA SER A 81 -26.75 8.65 4.13
C SER A 81 -25.60 7.83 3.50
N PRO A 82 -24.88 7.00 4.28
CA PRO A 82 -23.75 6.24 3.76
C PRO A 82 -24.19 5.08 2.88
N ILE A 83 -23.47 4.88 1.76
CA ILE A 83 -23.58 3.67 0.94
C ILE A 83 -22.62 2.64 1.51
N THR A 84 -23.15 1.66 2.23
CA THR A 84 -22.35 0.71 3.01
C THR A 84 -21.79 -0.47 2.21
N GLY A 85 -22.24 -0.64 0.97
CA GLY A 85 -21.75 -1.65 0.05
C GLY A 85 -21.59 -1.07 -1.35
N PHE A 86 -20.36 -1.08 -1.85
CA PHE A 86 -19.99 -0.50 -3.14
C PHE A 86 -18.84 -1.28 -3.77
N GLN A 87 -18.45 -0.91 -4.99
CA GLN A 87 -17.33 -1.47 -5.71
C GLN A 87 -16.42 -0.37 -6.22
N VAL A 88 -15.13 -0.65 -6.26
CA VAL A 88 -14.13 0.19 -6.94
C VAL A 88 -13.40 -0.68 -7.96
N ASN A 89 -13.47 -0.31 -9.23
CA ASN A 89 -12.92 -1.09 -10.35
C ASN A 89 -13.37 -2.57 -10.32
N GLY A 90 -14.60 -2.83 -9.90
CA GLY A 90 -15.18 -4.18 -9.78
C GLY A 90 -14.81 -4.95 -8.51
N VAL A 91 -13.96 -4.38 -7.64
CA VAL A 91 -13.62 -4.98 -6.34
C VAL A 91 -14.68 -4.55 -5.31
N PRO A 92 -15.42 -5.49 -4.70
CA PRO A 92 -16.43 -5.18 -3.69
C PRO A 92 -15.80 -4.73 -2.38
N LEU A 93 -16.39 -3.71 -1.78
CA LEU A 93 -16.03 -3.13 -0.49
C LEU A 93 -17.28 -2.90 0.34
N ALA A 94 -17.14 -2.99 1.65
CA ALA A 94 -18.19 -2.70 2.60
C ALA A 94 -17.61 -2.01 3.84
N ASP A 95 -18.30 -0.96 4.29
CA ASP A 95 -17.99 -0.20 5.50
C ASP A 95 -19.31 0.42 6.00
N ASP A 96 -19.59 0.32 7.30
CA ASP A 96 -20.87 0.74 7.87
C ASP A 96 -21.07 2.26 7.81
N GLU A 97 -19.97 3.02 7.68
CA GLU A 97 -19.98 4.47 7.52
C GLU A 97 -19.76 4.90 6.05
N GLY A 98 -19.71 3.96 5.11
CA GLY A 98 -19.49 4.23 3.69
C GLY A 98 -18.07 4.72 3.38
N ARG A 99 -17.08 4.45 4.24
CA ARG A 99 -15.70 4.87 4.01
C ARG A 99 -15.04 4.01 2.94
N LEU A 100 -14.34 4.69 2.05
CA LEU A 100 -13.42 4.10 1.09
C LEU A 100 -12.02 4.05 1.72
N LEU A 101 -11.45 2.85 1.80
CA LEU A 101 -10.04 2.64 2.11
C LEU A 101 -9.48 1.56 1.20
N MET A 102 -8.54 1.93 0.34
CA MET A 102 -7.88 0.98 -0.57
C MET A 102 -6.39 1.24 -0.68
N ILE A 103 -5.62 0.17 -0.73
CA ILE A 103 -4.19 0.22 -1.06
C ILE A 103 -4.05 -0.28 -2.49
N LEU A 104 -3.50 0.55 -3.37
CA LEU A 104 -3.32 0.25 -4.79
C LEU A 104 -1.84 0.30 -5.17
N PRO A 105 -1.41 -0.42 -6.23
CA PRO A 105 -0.15 -0.11 -6.90
C PRO A 105 -0.11 1.37 -7.29
N ARG A 106 1.03 2.02 -7.04
CA ARG A 106 1.21 3.41 -7.41
C ARG A 106 1.46 3.50 -8.91
N GLU A 107 0.59 4.24 -9.58
CA GLU A 107 0.73 4.62 -11.00
C GLU A 107 0.76 6.15 -11.10
N GLU A 108 1.16 6.69 -12.25
CA GLU A 108 1.16 8.15 -12.46
C GLU A 108 -0.26 8.71 -12.38
N MET A 109 -1.21 8.01 -13.00
CA MET A 109 -2.64 8.31 -12.97
C MET A 109 -3.46 7.06 -12.69
N LEU A 110 -4.25 7.10 -11.63
CA LEU A 110 -5.20 6.04 -11.32
C LEU A 110 -6.59 6.42 -11.84
N ARG A 111 -7.24 5.46 -12.51
CA ARG A 111 -8.65 5.54 -12.89
C ARG A 111 -9.46 4.66 -11.96
N LEU A 112 -10.39 5.28 -11.24
CA LEU A 112 -11.24 4.63 -10.25
C LEU A 112 -12.69 4.74 -10.72
N GLN A 113 -13.32 3.61 -11.02
CA GLN A 113 -14.75 3.51 -11.27
C GLN A 113 -15.43 3.02 -10.00
N LEU A 114 -16.22 3.89 -9.38
CA LEU A 114 -17.01 3.61 -8.20
C LEU A 114 -18.43 3.26 -8.62
N SER A 115 -18.99 2.18 -8.08
CA SER A 115 -20.37 1.77 -8.35
C SER A 115 -21.01 1.17 -7.11
N ALA A 116 -22.34 1.22 -7.05
CA ALA A 116 -23.13 0.54 -6.03
C ALA A 116 -24.46 0.07 -6.66
N PRO A 117 -25.06 -1.03 -6.17
CA PRO A 117 -26.34 -1.51 -6.72
C PRO A 117 -27.43 -0.42 -6.69
N GLY A 118 -28.05 -0.17 -7.85
CA GLY A 118 -29.11 0.85 -7.99
C GLY A 118 -28.60 2.29 -8.15
N PHE A 119 -27.29 2.49 -8.35
CA PHE A 119 -26.68 3.81 -8.54
C PHE A 119 -25.85 3.87 -9.82
N LYS A 120 -25.88 5.03 -10.48
CA LYS A 120 -25.06 5.31 -11.66
C LYS A 120 -23.58 5.28 -11.27
N PRO A 121 -22.72 4.56 -12.01
CA PRO A 121 -21.29 4.55 -11.75
C PRO A 121 -20.65 5.94 -11.90
N VAL A 122 -19.63 6.20 -11.10
CA VAL A 122 -18.85 7.46 -11.13
C VAL A 122 -17.39 7.13 -11.39
N GLN A 123 -16.79 7.82 -12.36
CA GLN A 123 -15.34 7.74 -12.59
C GLN A 123 -14.62 8.90 -11.90
N ARG A 124 -13.51 8.58 -11.25
CA ARG A 124 -12.51 9.52 -10.74
C ARG A 124 -11.16 9.21 -11.36
N THR A 125 -10.39 10.26 -11.58
CA THR A 125 -9.03 10.15 -12.12
C THR A 125 -8.13 10.99 -11.26
N VAL A 126 -7.08 10.38 -10.72
CA VAL A 126 -6.19 11.00 -9.74
C VAL A 126 -4.75 10.87 -10.14
N ALA A 127 -4.00 11.97 -10.05
CA ALA A 127 -2.55 11.94 -10.15
C ALA A 127 -1.96 11.42 -8.84
N ALA A 128 -1.09 10.42 -8.91
CA ALA A 128 -0.63 9.65 -7.74
C ALA A 128 0.91 9.52 -7.65
N GLN A 129 1.65 10.12 -8.58
CA GLN A 129 3.09 9.88 -8.75
C GLN A 129 3.93 10.26 -7.51
N GLU A 130 3.59 11.35 -6.81
CA GLU A 130 4.41 11.92 -5.74
C GLU A 130 3.78 11.94 -4.34
N VAL A 131 2.64 11.26 -4.16
CA VAL A 131 1.93 11.23 -2.87
C VAL A 131 1.81 9.81 -2.34
N GLU A 132 1.85 9.66 -1.03
CA GLU A 132 1.65 8.36 -0.35
C GLU A 132 0.16 8.04 -0.14
N GLN A 133 -0.67 9.07 -0.19
CA GLN A 133 -2.11 9.00 0.00
C GLN A 133 -2.82 10.02 -0.88
N VAL A 134 -4.00 9.64 -1.38
CA VAL A 134 -4.97 10.53 -2.01
C VAL A 134 -6.30 10.39 -1.29
N ASP A 135 -6.84 11.50 -0.84
CA ASP A 135 -8.21 11.59 -0.34
C ASP A 135 -9.11 12.10 -1.47
N LEU A 136 -10.12 11.32 -1.84
CA LEU A 136 -11.12 11.68 -2.84
C LEU A 136 -12.24 12.57 -2.27
N GLY A 137 -12.24 12.77 -0.95
CA GLY A 137 -13.30 13.42 -0.20
C GLY A 137 -14.61 12.64 -0.30
N THR A 138 -15.71 13.38 -0.19
CA THR A 138 -17.06 12.83 -0.31
C THR A 138 -17.44 12.63 -1.78
N ILE A 139 -17.86 11.41 -2.12
CA ILE A 139 -18.39 11.04 -3.42
C ILE A 139 -19.86 10.67 -3.25
N THR A 140 -20.73 11.51 -3.80
CA THR A 140 -22.16 11.23 -3.84
C THR A 140 -22.50 10.41 -5.08
N LEU A 141 -23.17 9.26 -4.90
CA LEU A 141 -23.71 8.47 -6.00
C LEU A 141 -25.18 8.84 -6.26
N VAL A 142 -25.53 8.91 -7.54
CA VAL A 142 -26.89 9.26 -7.99
C VAL A 142 -27.64 7.98 -8.35
N PRO A 143 -28.90 7.79 -7.91
CA PRO A 143 -29.70 6.62 -8.28
C PRO A 143 -29.80 6.41 -9.80
N GLU A 144 -29.87 5.14 -10.21
CA GLU A 144 -30.38 4.76 -11.53
C GLU A 144 -31.88 5.03 -11.52
N GLY A 145 -32.35 5.86 -12.46
CA GLY A 145 -33.76 6.26 -12.54
C GLY A 145 -34.66 5.15 -13.05
#